data_AF-A0A6A7KHS7-F1
#
_entry.id   AF-A0A6A7KHS7-F1
#
_cell.length_a   1.000
_cell.length_b   1.000
_cell.length_c   1.000
_cell.angle_alpha   90.00
_cell.angle_beta   90.00
_cell.angle_gamma   90.00
#
_symmetry.space_group_name_H-M   'P 1'
#
loop_
_entity.id
_entity.type
_entity.pdbx_description
1 polymer ?
#
loop_
_entity_poly.entity_id
_entity_poly.type
_entity_poly.pdbx_seq_one_letter_code
_entity_poly.pdbx_strand_id
1 'polypeptide(L)'
;MKVYRNDREYPPEYREVLEELSTVIDPISTMNILDAGLLAGLDVSDNTLKIWLAVESNAYYNMIGGAAIAHSKIIGDIMERFALVKFSRVYIYDMKNNLLAKFEKK
;
A
#
# COMPACT_ATOMS: atom_id res chain seq x y z
N MET A 1 10.87 7.93 -2.31
CA MET A 1 9.81 7.04 -2.83
C MET A 1 10.15 6.65 -4.25
N LYS A 2 10.16 5.35 -4.58
CA LYS A 2 10.14 4.90 -5.98
C LYS A 2 8.68 4.90 -6.43
N VAL A 3 8.34 5.74 -7.39
CA VAL A 3 6.96 5.90 -7.89
C VAL A 3 6.51 4.60 -8.55
N TYR A 4 5.31 4.15 -8.21
CA TYR A 4 4.66 3.02 -8.85
C TYR A 4 4.09 3.44 -10.21
N ARG A 5 4.26 2.58 -11.22
CA ARG A 5 3.82 2.77 -12.58
C ARG A 5 3.32 1.44 -13.13
N ASN A 6 2.04 1.34 -13.48
CA ASN A 6 1.45 0.10 -14.00
C ASN A 6 2.03 -0.30 -15.37
N ASP A 7 2.59 0.65 -16.13
CA ASP A 7 3.19 0.45 -17.45
C ASP A 7 4.67 0.05 -17.42
N ARG A 8 5.19 -0.32 -16.25
CA ARG A 8 6.62 -0.60 -16.03
C ARG A 8 6.87 -2.06 -15.68
N GLU A 9 7.93 -2.63 -16.24
CA GLU A 9 8.48 -3.91 -15.77
C GLU A 9 9.24 -3.75 -14.45
N TYR A 10 8.92 -4.63 -13.49
CA TYR A 10 9.51 -4.65 -12.16
C TYR A 10 10.37 -5.90 -11.93
N PRO A 11 11.43 -5.80 -11.12
CA PRO A 11 12.19 -6.96 -10.66
C PRO A 11 11.29 -8.00 -9.97
N PRO A 12 11.69 -9.29 -9.94
CA PRO A 12 10.91 -10.37 -9.34
C PRO A 12 10.38 -10.06 -7.92
N GLU A 13 11.23 -9.52 -7.05
CA GLU A 13 10.89 -9.22 -5.66
C GLU A 13 9.83 -8.10 -5.53
N TYR A 14 9.74 -7.20 -6.51
CA TYR A 14 8.68 -6.21 -6.59
C TYR A 14 7.39 -6.82 -7.16
N ARG A 15 7.49 -7.74 -8.12
CA ARG A 15 6.34 -8.42 -8.72
C ARG A 15 5.56 -9.23 -7.68
N GLU A 16 6.24 -10.01 -6.85
CA GLU A 16 5.59 -10.77 -5.78
C GLU A 16 4.83 -9.87 -4.78
N VAL A 17 5.37 -8.69 -4.49
CA VAL A 17 4.69 -7.69 -3.65
C VAL A 17 3.48 -7.11 -4.35
N LEU A 18 3.60 -6.77 -5.64
CA LEU A 18 2.50 -6.22 -6.44
C LEU A 18 1.37 -7.24 -6.62
N GLU A 19 1.68 -8.52 -6.82
CA GLU A 19 0.70 -9.60 -6.89
C GLU A 19 -0.09 -9.71 -5.59
N GLU A 20 0.56 -9.70 -4.43
CA GLU A 20 -0.15 -9.67 -3.14
C GLU A 20 -0.96 -8.39 -2.95
N LEU A 21 -0.42 -7.22 -3.31
CA LEU A 21 -1.13 -5.94 -3.22
C LEU A 21 -2.39 -5.92 -4.10
N SER A 22 -2.39 -6.62 -5.26
CA SER A 22 -3.57 -6.76 -6.11
C SER A 22 -4.74 -7.51 -5.47
N THR A 23 -4.49 -8.19 -4.34
CA THR A 23 -5.55 -8.87 -3.56
C THR A 23 -6.08 -8.02 -2.39
N VAL A 24 -5.49 -6.84 -2.15
CA VAL A 24 -5.99 -5.87 -1.18
C VAL A 24 -7.10 -5.06 -1.85
N ILE A 25 -8.30 -5.13 -1.29
CA ILE A 25 -9.51 -4.52 -1.85
C ILE A 25 -9.78 -3.20 -1.14
N ASP A 26 -10.01 -2.16 -1.93
CA ASP A 26 -10.56 -0.91 -1.44
C ASP A 26 -12.05 -1.09 -1.09
N PRO A 27 -12.46 -0.88 0.18
CA PRO A 27 -13.85 -1.07 0.57
C PRO A 27 -14.82 -0.05 -0.02
N ILE A 28 -14.33 1.03 -0.64
CA ILE A 28 -15.17 2.08 -1.22
C ILE A 28 -15.46 1.81 -2.69
N SER A 29 -14.43 1.66 -3.52
CA SER A 29 -14.58 1.43 -4.96
C SER A 29 -14.77 -0.04 -5.32
N THR A 30 -14.56 -0.95 -4.36
CA THR A 30 -14.57 -2.42 -4.50
C THR A 30 -13.53 -2.99 -5.48
N MET A 31 -12.66 -2.15 -6.04
CA MET A 31 -11.50 -2.54 -6.83
C MET A 31 -10.31 -2.89 -5.93
N ASN A 32 -9.29 -3.55 -6.49
CA ASN A 32 -8.02 -3.66 -5.79
C ASN A 32 -7.29 -2.31 -5.74
N ILE A 33 -6.37 -2.16 -4.79
CA ILE A 33 -5.68 -0.88 -4.56
C ILE A 33 -4.79 -0.42 -5.71
N LEU A 34 -4.39 -1.32 -6.62
CA LEU A 34 -3.61 -0.95 -7.82
C LEU A 34 -4.53 -0.30 -8.86
N ASP A 35 -5.65 -0.96 -9.16
CA ASP A 35 -6.65 -0.47 -10.13
C ASP A 35 -7.38 0.78 -9.60
N ALA A 36 -7.60 0.86 -8.29
CA ALA A 36 -8.13 2.05 -7.63
C ALA A 36 -7.15 3.25 -7.61
N GLY A 37 -5.91 3.06 -8.08
CA GLY A 37 -4.89 4.11 -8.12
C GLY A 37 -4.42 4.57 -6.74
N LEU A 38 -4.48 3.69 -5.73
CA LEU A 38 -4.16 4.03 -4.34
C LEU A 38 -2.71 3.75 -3.99
N LEU A 39 -2.00 2.92 -4.76
CA LEU A 39 -0.56 2.72 -4.61
C LEU A 39 0.21 3.83 -5.35
N ALA A 40 0.89 4.69 -4.60
CA ALA A 40 1.73 5.75 -5.17
C ALA A 40 3.17 5.33 -5.40
N GLY A 41 3.67 4.43 -4.56
CA GLY A 41 5.04 3.98 -4.62
C GLY A 41 5.32 2.84 -3.67
N LEU A 42 6.39 2.12 -3.96
CA LEU A 42 6.87 1.03 -3.12
C LEU A 42 8.39 0.91 -3.23
N ASP A 43 9.01 0.47 -2.15
CA ASP A 43 10.44 0.15 -2.12
C ASP A 43 10.61 -1.18 -1.39
N VAL A 44 11.17 -2.14 -2.09
CA VAL A 44 11.49 -3.48 -1.59
C VAL A 44 13.00 -3.56 -1.48
N SER A 45 13.49 -3.82 -0.26
CA SER A 45 14.92 -3.89 0.05
C SER A 45 15.17 -4.89 1.18
N ASP A 46 16.03 -5.87 0.95
CA ASP A 46 16.37 -6.93 1.90
C ASP A 46 15.11 -7.59 2.51
N ASN A 47 14.87 -7.33 3.79
CA ASN A 47 13.73 -7.82 4.55
C ASN A 47 12.80 -6.67 4.99
N THR A 48 12.78 -5.59 4.22
CA THR A 48 12.02 -4.37 4.45
C THR A 48 11.14 -4.03 3.25
N LEU A 49 9.86 -3.80 3.53
CA LEU A 49 8.89 -3.26 2.59
C LEU A 49 8.47 -1.86 3.02
N LYS A 50 8.53 -0.91 2.09
CA LYS A 50 7.96 0.44 2.26
C LYS A 50 6.89 0.66 1.20
N ILE A 51 5.72 1.14 1.61
CA ILE A 51 4.58 1.43 0.74
C ILE A 51 4.14 2.88 0.96
N TRP A 52 3.82 3.58 -0.12
CA TRP A 52 3.21 4.91 -0.09
C TRP A 52 1.81 4.85 -0.68
N LEU A 53 0.82 5.33 0.08
CA LEU A 53 -0.58 5.33 -0.30
C LEU A 53 -1.09 6.73 -0.64
N ALA A 54 -1.94 6.81 -1.67
CA ALA A 54 -2.55 8.04 -2.19
C ALA A 54 -4.01 8.24 -1.75
N VAL A 55 -4.43 7.68 -0.60
CA VAL A 55 -5.84 7.67 -0.15
C VAL A 55 -6.37 9.09 0.13
N GLU A 56 -5.65 9.90 0.91
CA GLU A 56 -6.09 11.27 1.25
C GLU A 56 -6.03 12.25 0.08
N SER A 57 -5.16 11.97 -0.90
CA SER A 57 -5.07 12.75 -2.14
C SER A 57 -6.14 12.36 -3.17
N ASN A 58 -6.88 11.26 -2.94
CA ASN A 58 -7.89 10.80 -3.87
C ASN A 58 -9.18 11.62 -3.68
N ALA A 59 -9.51 12.42 -4.70
CA ALA A 59 -10.65 13.35 -4.69
C ALA A 59 -11.98 12.65 -4.39
N TYR A 60 -12.15 11.39 -4.79
CA TYR A 60 -13.36 10.62 -4.55
C TYR A 60 -13.62 10.39 -3.05
N TYR A 61 -12.57 10.08 -2.28
CA TYR A 61 -12.68 9.79 -0.85
C TYR A 61 -12.98 11.01 -0.01
N ASN A 62 -12.41 12.15 -0.40
CA ASN A 62 -12.69 13.43 0.23
C ASN A 62 -14.15 13.85 0.01
N MET A 63 -14.74 13.50 -1.14
CA MET A 63 -16.13 13.82 -1.46
C MET A 63 -17.14 13.02 -0.63
N ILE A 64 -16.87 11.75 -0.36
CA ILE A 64 -17.82 10.84 0.31
C ILE A 64 -17.62 10.73 1.83
N GLY A 65 -16.58 11.35 2.39
CA GLY A 65 -16.25 11.25 3.83
C GLY A 65 -15.78 9.86 4.30
N GLY A 66 -15.55 8.92 3.39
CA GLY A 66 -15.17 7.53 3.65
C GLY A 66 -13.65 7.29 3.79
N ALA A 67 -12.84 8.34 3.67
CA ALA A 67 -11.38 8.27 3.67
C ALA A 67 -10.83 7.51 4.88
N ALA A 68 -11.28 7.83 6.10
CA ALA A 68 -10.74 7.24 7.32
C ALA A 68 -10.98 5.71 7.44
N ILE A 69 -12.18 5.25 7.06
CA ILE A 69 -12.55 3.83 7.13
C ILE A 69 -11.77 3.04 6.10
N ALA A 70 -11.72 3.52 4.86
CA ALA A 70 -10.98 2.86 3.80
C ALA A 70 -9.48 2.79 4.11
N HIS A 71 -8.93 3.89 4.61
CA HIS A 71 -7.54 3.98 5.00
C HIS A 71 -7.16 2.95 6.05
N SER A 72 -7.96 2.83 7.12
CA SER A 72 -7.71 1.88 8.20
C SER A 72 -7.79 0.42 7.72
N LYS A 73 -8.78 0.10 6.89
CA LYS A 73 -8.94 -1.26 6.35
C LYS A 73 -7.81 -1.64 5.40
N ILE A 74 -7.47 -0.78 4.44
CA ILE A 74 -6.38 -1.02 3.48
C ILE A 74 -5.05 -1.23 4.23
N ILE A 75 -4.75 -0.38 5.22
CA ILE A 75 -3.55 -0.52 6.04
C ILE A 75 -3.53 -1.86 6.79
N GLY A 76 -4.66 -2.26 7.39
CA GLY A 76 -4.79 -3.54 8.08
C GLY A 76 -4.53 -4.73 7.15
N ASP A 77 -5.22 -4.76 6.00
CA ASP A 77 -5.09 -5.84 5.01
C ASP A 77 -3.65 -5.93 4.46
N ILE A 78 -2.97 -4.80 4.23
CA ILE A 78 -1.54 -4.79 3.85
C ILE A 78 -0.68 -5.36 4.97
N MET A 79 -0.89 -4.92 6.21
CA MET A 79 -0.09 -5.42 7.34
C MET A 79 -0.24 -6.93 7.51
N GLU A 80 -1.46 -7.48 7.45
CA GLU A 80 -1.71 -8.91 7.58
C GLU A 80 -1.00 -9.75 6.51
N ARG A 81 -0.90 -9.24 5.29
CA ARG A 81 -0.26 -9.95 4.16
C ARG A 81 1.26 -9.96 4.21
N PHE A 82 1.86 -8.91 4.76
CA PHE A 82 3.30 -8.70 4.65
C PHE A 82 4.04 -8.80 5.97
N ALA A 83 3.46 -8.31 7.07
CA ALA A 83 4.08 -8.37 8.38
C ALA A 83 4.16 -9.82 8.87
N LEU A 84 5.35 -10.26 9.30
CA LEU A 84 5.65 -11.63 9.78
C LEU A 84 5.57 -12.75 8.73
N VAL A 85 4.87 -12.54 7.61
CA VAL A 85 4.75 -13.53 6.53
C VAL A 85 5.88 -13.39 5.52
N LYS A 86 6.14 -12.17 5.03
CA LYS A 86 7.12 -11.92 3.96
C LYS A 86 8.25 -10.98 4.37
N PHE A 87 7.99 -10.04 5.28
CA PHE A 87 8.97 -9.03 5.68
C PHE A 87 9.11 -8.91 7.20
N SER A 88 10.35 -8.71 7.67
CA SER A 88 10.64 -8.39 9.07
C SER A 88 10.33 -6.93 9.41
N ARG A 89 10.27 -6.06 8.41
CA ARG A 89 9.94 -4.64 8.56
C ARG A 89 8.97 -4.21 7.47
N VAL A 90 7.85 -3.63 7.86
CA VAL A 90 6.86 -3.06 6.93
C VAL A 90 6.55 -1.65 7.38
N TYR A 91 6.65 -0.69 6.48
CA TYR A 91 6.33 0.71 6.74
C TYR A 91 5.35 1.22 5.69
N ILE A 92 4.27 1.85 6.14
CA ILE A 92 3.25 2.45 5.27
C ILE A 92 3.25 3.95 5.51
N TYR A 93 3.34 4.71 4.44
CA TYR A 93 3.41 6.17 4.44
C TYR A 93 2.28 6.77 3.60
N ASP A 94 1.94 8.02 3.89
CA ASP A 94 1.17 8.85 2.97
C ASP A 94 2.08 9.49 1.89
N MET A 95 1.47 10.23 0.97
CA MET A 95 2.19 11.00 -0.07
C MET A 95 3.13 12.08 0.47
N LYS A 96 2.96 12.52 1.72
CA LYS A 96 3.78 13.54 2.39
C LYS A 96 4.93 12.91 3.19
N ASN A 97 5.10 11.58 3.12
CA ASN A 97 6.05 10.78 3.91
C ASN A 97 5.75 10.74 5.41
N ASN A 98 4.52 11.05 5.84
CA ASN A 98 4.10 10.76 7.19
C ASN A 98 3.94 9.26 7.36
N LEU A 99 4.47 8.71 8.46
CA LEU A 99 4.32 7.29 8.78
C LEU A 99 2.90 7.03 9.29
N LEU A 100 2.15 6.21 8.57
CA LEU A 100 0.78 5.84 8.89
C LEU A 100 0.72 4.60 9.76
N ALA A 101 1.55 3.60 9.44
CA ALA A 101 1.63 2.37 10.18
C ALA A 101 3.02 1.73 10.02
N LYS A 102 3.45 0.98 11.02
CA LYS A 102 4.69 0.21 10.95
C LYS A 102 4.58 -1.14 11.65
N PHE A 103 5.38 -2.06 11.15
CA PHE A 103 5.67 -3.34 11.77
C PHE A 103 7.19 -3.55 11.79
N GLU A 104 7.73 -3.97 12.92
CA GLU A 104 9.14 -4.28 13.12
C GLU A 104 9.23 -5.55 13.98
N LYS A 105 9.70 -6.66 13.41
CA LYS A 105 9.94 -7.90 14.16
C LYS A 105 11.06 -7.64 15.18
N LYS A 106 10.77 -7.92 16.45
CA LYS A 106 11.74 -7.84 17.56
C LYS A 106 12.72 -9.01 17.54
#